data_AF-A0A7S2UB53-F1
#
_entry.id   AF-A0A7S2UB53-F1
#
_cell.length_a   1.000
_cell.length_b   1.000
_cell.length_c   1.000
_cell.angle_alpha   90.00
_cell.angle_beta   90.00
_cell.angle_gamma   90.00
#
_symmetry.space_group_name_H-M   'P 1'
#
loop_
_entity.id
_entity.type
_entity.pdbx_description
1 polymer ?
#
loop_
_entity_poly.entity_id
_entity_poly.type
_entity_poly.pdbx_seq_one_letter_code
_entity_poly.pdbx_strand_id
1 'polypeptide(L)'
;VKHRLGVREAATYDAIADRQKDDLEAFETCRTFVKTITLGGAVSKCHLHARLGLLGEFLPDDDDDDTSSDKRQQLWVPGQSKSKIEVHDGKRQKIDHKREQQRAKRRARKATIKNRDIPPLRKNVVHMLAQEFPHIEFIANGGIQTLSAVKEVVDEGLNGSEPKAIGAMVGRAAINHP
;
A
#
# COMPACT_ATOMS: atom_id res chain seq x y z
N VAL A 1 11.18 -10.93 6.33
CA VAL A 1 9.76 -10.60 6.00
C VAL A 1 9.71 -9.43 5.02
N LYS A 2 8.77 -9.40 4.06
CA LYS A 2 8.53 -8.22 3.20
C LYS A 2 7.28 -7.47 3.66
N HIS A 3 7.38 -6.18 3.89
CA HIS A 3 6.26 -5.37 4.36
C HIS A 3 6.26 -3.94 3.77
N ARG A 4 5.14 -3.23 3.88
CA ARG A 4 4.98 -1.81 3.54
C ARG A 4 5.07 -0.96 4.82
N LEU A 5 4.90 0.36 4.75
CA LEU A 5 4.88 1.19 5.96
C LEU A 5 3.57 1.10 6.76
N GLY A 6 2.55 0.46 6.17
CA GLY A 6 1.22 0.34 6.73
C GLY A 6 0.19 0.20 5.63
N VAL A 7 -1.08 0.14 6.00
CA VAL A 7 -2.22 0.10 5.08
C VAL A 7 -3.19 1.22 5.41
N ARG A 8 -3.76 1.85 4.37
CA ARG A 8 -4.85 2.81 4.43
C ARG A 8 -5.93 2.42 3.42
N GLU A 9 -7.15 2.88 3.63
CA GLU A 9 -8.24 2.66 2.69
C GLU A 9 -8.08 3.59 1.48
N ALA A 10 -8.16 3.03 0.27
CA ALA A 10 -7.94 3.75 -0.96
C ALA A 10 -9.00 4.85 -1.21
N ALA A 11 -10.23 4.64 -0.75
CA ALA A 11 -11.35 5.57 -0.95
C ALA A 11 -11.22 6.88 -0.15
N THR A 12 -10.54 6.84 1.00
CA THR A 12 -10.42 7.97 1.95
C THR A 12 -9.02 8.54 2.02
N TYR A 13 -8.06 7.97 1.28
CA TYR A 13 -6.67 8.38 1.31
C TYR A 13 -6.43 9.69 0.55
N ASP A 14 -5.99 10.72 1.27
CA ASP A 14 -5.54 11.99 0.70
C ASP A 14 -4.01 12.01 0.55
N ALA A 15 -3.54 11.98 -0.68
CA ALA A 15 -2.12 11.99 -1.00
C ALA A 15 -1.45 13.37 -0.80
N ILE A 16 -2.21 14.46 -0.87
CA ILE A 16 -1.68 15.82 -0.67
C ILE A 16 -1.44 16.02 0.82
N ALA A 17 -2.45 15.72 1.64
CA ALA A 17 -2.31 15.78 3.09
C ALA A 17 -1.20 14.85 3.58
N ASP A 18 -1.08 13.62 3.04
CA ASP A 18 -0.02 12.70 3.45
C ASP A 18 1.38 13.22 3.11
N ARG A 19 1.58 13.88 1.96
CA ARG A 19 2.88 14.48 1.60
C ARG A 19 3.32 15.59 2.55
N GLN A 20 2.39 16.27 3.20
CA GLN A 20 2.70 17.32 4.17
C GLN A 20 3.09 16.73 5.54
N LYS A 21 2.82 15.44 5.79
CA LYS A 21 3.20 14.77 7.03
C LYS A 21 4.66 14.36 7.01
N ASP A 22 5.29 14.49 8.17
CA ASP A 22 6.62 13.97 8.42
C ASP A 22 6.63 12.42 8.49
N ASP A 23 7.81 11.84 8.36
CA ASP A 23 8.05 10.40 8.33
C ASP A 23 7.84 9.71 9.70
N LEU A 24 7.70 10.48 10.79
CA LEU A 24 7.50 9.99 12.15
C LEU A 24 6.22 9.13 12.33
N GLU A 25 5.08 9.53 11.74
CA GLU A 25 3.84 8.73 11.86
C GLU A 25 4.01 7.35 11.23
N ALA A 26 4.61 7.31 10.04
CA ALA A 26 4.88 6.08 9.32
C ALA A 26 5.92 5.20 10.05
N PHE A 27 6.92 5.85 10.66
CA PHE A 27 7.93 5.18 11.47
C PHE A 27 7.32 4.46 12.68
N GLU A 28 6.52 5.13 13.51
CA GLU A 28 5.97 4.51 14.72
C GLU A 28 5.08 3.30 14.42
N THR A 29 4.26 3.41 13.36
CA THR A 29 3.43 2.30 12.90
C THR A 29 4.30 1.10 12.48
N CYS A 30 5.32 1.36 11.67
CA CYS A 30 6.21 0.30 11.17
C CYS A 30 7.09 -0.29 12.29
N ARG A 31 7.57 0.55 13.21
CA ARG A 31 8.37 0.17 14.39
C ARG A 31 7.63 -0.83 15.27
N THR A 32 6.36 -0.57 15.56
CA THR A 32 5.53 -1.47 16.39
C THR A 32 5.41 -2.85 15.73
N PHE A 33 5.18 -2.88 14.41
CA PHE A 33 5.13 -4.13 13.65
C PHE A 33 6.47 -4.88 13.68
N VAL A 34 7.58 -4.19 13.36
CA VAL A 34 8.93 -4.77 13.38
C VAL A 34 9.24 -5.37 14.75
N LYS A 35 9.06 -4.60 15.82
CA LYS A 35 9.28 -5.06 17.20
C LYS A 35 8.48 -6.33 17.52
N THR A 36 7.23 -6.40 17.05
CA THR A 36 6.36 -7.56 17.29
C THR A 36 6.87 -8.80 16.56
N ILE A 37 7.25 -8.68 15.28
CA ILE A 37 7.69 -9.84 14.49
C ILE A 37 9.11 -10.30 14.85
N THR A 38 9.95 -9.43 15.42
CA THR A 38 11.31 -9.77 15.83
C THR A 38 11.42 -10.25 17.27
N LEU A 39 10.35 -10.11 18.08
CA LEU A 39 10.35 -10.45 19.51
C LEU A 39 10.81 -11.89 19.79
N GLY A 40 10.48 -12.84 18.90
CA GLY A 40 10.87 -14.25 19.02
C GLY A 40 12.25 -14.59 18.47
N GLY A 41 13.03 -13.62 17.98
CA GLY A 41 14.38 -13.81 17.40
C GLY A 41 14.44 -14.57 16.08
N ALA A 42 13.33 -15.14 15.61
CA ALA A 42 13.29 -15.92 14.36
C ALA A 42 13.43 -15.06 13.08
N VAL A 43 13.16 -13.75 13.17
CA VAL A 43 13.26 -12.82 12.05
C VAL A 43 14.53 -11.99 12.20
N SER A 44 15.50 -12.22 11.31
CA SER A 44 16.75 -11.45 11.24
C SER A 44 16.79 -10.45 10.08
N LYS A 45 15.82 -10.49 9.16
CA LYS A 45 15.82 -9.71 7.91
C LYS A 45 14.45 -9.17 7.51
N CYS A 46 14.41 -7.89 7.14
CA CYS A 46 13.20 -7.17 6.75
C CYS A 46 13.39 -6.42 5.41
N HIS A 47 12.54 -6.72 4.43
CA HIS A 47 12.45 -5.97 3.18
C HIS A 47 11.31 -4.95 3.31
N LEU A 48 11.65 -3.67 3.34
CA LEU A 48 10.70 -2.60 3.56
C LEU A 48 10.43 -1.86 2.26
N HIS A 49 9.21 -1.98 1.76
CA HIS A 49 8.73 -1.06 0.75
C HIS A 49 8.34 0.24 1.45
N ALA A 50 9.14 1.28 1.26
CA ALA A 50 9.06 2.56 1.95
C ALA A 50 7.86 3.41 1.49
N ARG A 51 6.67 2.80 1.36
CA ARG A 51 5.43 3.40 0.87
C ARG A 51 4.24 2.74 1.57
N LEU A 52 3.18 3.50 1.83
CA LEU A 52 1.91 2.95 2.31
C LEU A 52 1.26 2.02 1.28
N GLY A 53 0.54 1.01 1.74
CA GLY A 53 -0.38 0.22 0.94
C GLY A 53 -1.76 0.85 0.97
N LEU A 54 -2.40 0.99 -0.19
CA LEU A 54 -3.80 1.38 -0.31
C LEU A 54 -4.62 0.14 -0.61
N LEU A 55 -5.58 -0.18 0.25
CA LEU A 55 -6.48 -1.31 0.09
C LEU A 55 -7.90 -0.83 -0.19
N GLY A 56 -8.65 -1.61 -0.96
CA GLY A 56 -10.01 -1.27 -1.36
C GLY A 56 -10.09 -0.61 -2.73
N GLU A 57 -11.28 -0.15 -3.08
CA GLU A 57 -11.54 0.52 -4.35
C GLU A 57 -11.17 2.00 -4.23
N PHE A 58 -10.50 2.52 -5.25
CA PHE A 58 -10.36 3.97 -5.42
C PHE A 58 -11.72 4.50 -5.84
N LEU A 59 -12.04 5.74 -5.43
CA LEU A 59 -13.21 6.42 -5.96
C LEU A 59 -13.11 6.45 -7.50
N PRO A 60 -14.24 6.23 -8.21
CA PRO A 60 -14.27 6.33 -9.65
C PRO A 60 -13.77 7.72 -10.05
N ASP A 61 -12.83 7.76 -10.99
CA ASP A 61 -12.41 9.04 -11.58
C ASP A 61 -13.58 9.50 -12.49
N ASP A 62 -13.82 10.80 -12.68
CA ASP A 62 -14.92 11.29 -13.54
C ASP A 62 -14.82 10.78 -15.00
N ASP A 63 -13.62 10.35 -15.43
CA ASP A 63 -13.33 9.72 -16.73
C ASP A 63 -13.63 8.20 -16.78
N ASP A 64 -14.01 7.57 -15.67
CA ASP A 64 -14.51 6.19 -15.68
C ASP A 64 -15.95 6.22 -16.25
N ASP A 65 -16.06 6.24 -17.59
CA ASP A 65 -17.28 6.09 -18.40
C ASP A 65 -17.92 4.68 -18.21
N ASP A 66 -18.22 4.34 -16.97
CA ASP A 66 -18.98 3.16 -16.58
C ASP A 66 -20.10 3.65 -15.65
N THR A 67 -20.89 4.60 -16.17
CA THR A 67 -22.18 5.04 -15.60
C THR A 67 -23.23 3.92 -15.73
N SER A 68 -22.96 2.74 -15.18
CA SER A 68 -24.05 1.91 -14.68
C SER A 68 -24.18 2.23 -13.20
N SER A 69 -25.21 3.03 -12.90
CA SER A 69 -25.74 3.39 -11.59
C SER A 69 -25.92 2.19 -10.66
N ASP A 70 -24.83 1.63 -10.14
CA ASP A 70 -24.90 0.49 -9.23
C ASP A 70 -25.07 1.00 -7.81
N LYS A 71 -26.35 1.03 -7.42
CA LYS A 71 -26.82 1.08 -6.03
C LYS A 71 -25.87 0.27 -5.17
N ARG A 72 -25.23 0.93 -4.18
CA ARG A 72 -24.47 0.27 -3.11
C ARG A 72 -25.26 -0.97 -2.68
N GLN A 73 -24.76 -2.16 -2.99
CA GLN A 73 -25.39 -3.39 -2.54
C GLN A 73 -25.37 -3.33 -1.02
N GLN A 74 -26.53 -3.07 -0.42
CA GLN A 74 -26.66 -3.06 1.03
C GLN A 74 -26.34 -4.47 1.50
N LEU A 75 -25.30 -4.60 2.32
CA LEU A 75 -25.03 -5.83 3.05
C LEU A 75 -26.29 -6.16 3.86
N TRP A 76 -26.88 -7.32 3.59
CA TRP A 76 -28.04 -7.78 4.34
C TRP A 76 -27.61 -8.10 5.78
N VAL A 77 -28.18 -7.37 6.74
CA VAL A 77 -27.98 -7.58 8.18
C VAL A 77 -29.23 -8.24 8.75
N PRO A 78 -29.14 -9.44 9.37
CA PRO A 78 -30.28 -10.04 10.05
C PRO A 78 -30.74 -9.17 11.23
N GLY A 79 -32.02 -8.81 11.29
CA GLY A 79 -32.66 -8.23 12.49
C GLY A 79 -33.15 -6.78 12.40
N GLN A 80 -32.96 -6.06 11.28
CA GLN A 80 -33.59 -4.75 11.10
C GLN A 80 -35.07 -4.89 10.71
N SER A 81 -35.95 -4.21 11.47
CA SER A 81 -37.40 -4.29 11.35
C SER A 81 -37.91 -3.74 10.02
N LYS A 82 -38.83 -4.49 9.41
CA LYS A 82 -39.46 -4.22 8.12
C LYS A 82 -40.33 -2.95 8.19
N SER A 83 -39.87 -1.83 7.64
CA SER A 83 -40.78 -0.85 7.07
C SER A 83 -41.22 -1.34 5.67
N LYS A 84 -42.50 -1.13 5.34
CA LYS A 84 -43.23 -1.64 4.16
C LYS A 84 -42.37 -1.86 2.91
N ILE A 85 -42.25 -3.12 2.50
CA ILE A 85 -41.68 -3.51 1.21
C ILE A 85 -42.78 -3.31 0.17
N GLU A 86 -42.71 -2.23 -0.61
CA GLU A 86 -43.38 -2.18 -1.91
C GLU A 86 -42.72 -3.23 -2.81
N VAL A 87 -43.49 -4.24 -3.20
CA VAL A 87 -43.04 -5.29 -4.12
C VAL A 87 -43.03 -4.70 -5.52
N HIS A 88 -41.93 -4.03 -5.88
CA HIS A 88 -41.60 -3.85 -7.30
C HIS A 88 -41.29 -5.24 -7.86
N ASP A 89 -42.04 -5.68 -8.86
CA ASP A 89 -41.76 -6.87 -9.68
C ASP A 89 -40.48 -6.63 -10.52
N GLY A 90 -39.36 -6.57 -9.81
CA GLY A 90 -38.05 -6.37 -10.38
C GLY A 90 -37.52 -7.71 -10.87
N LYS A 91 -37.61 -7.95 -12.18
CA LYS A 91 -36.84 -9.02 -12.86
C LYS A 91 -35.44 -9.05 -12.26
N ARG A 92 -35.05 -10.18 -11.64
CA ARG A 92 -33.68 -10.42 -11.17
C ARG A 92 -32.74 -10.11 -12.33
N GLN A 93 -32.01 -9.01 -12.25
CA GLN A 93 -31.00 -8.66 -13.23
C GLN A 93 -29.99 -9.81 -13.24
N LYS A 94 -29.91 -10.53 -14.36
CA LYS A 94 -28.90 -11.58 -14.52
C LYS A 94 -27.54 -10.89 -14.57
N ILE A 95 -26.72 -11.15 -13.56
CA ILE A 95 -25.35 -10.66 -13.52
C ILE A 95 -24.57 -11.43 -14.58
N ASP A 96 -23.96 -10.70 -15.52
CA ASP A 96 -22.97 -11.29 -16.40
C ASP A 96 -21.67 -11.48 -15.62
N HIS A 97 -21.51 -12.67 -15.04
CA HIS A 97 -20.35 -13.02 -14.22
C HIS A 97 -19.03 -12.86 -14.98
N LYS A 98 -19.00 -13.07 -16.30
CA LYS A 98 -17.77 -12.91 -17.09
C LYS A 98 -17.39 -11.44 -17.20
N ARG A 99 -18.37 -10.57 -17.48
CA ARG A 99 -18.16 -9.12 -17.50
C ARG A 99 -17.76 -8.58 -16.13
N GLU A 100 -18.39 -9.06 -15.06
CA GLU A 100 -18.06 -8.69 -13.67
C GLU A 100 -16.63 -9.09 -13.30
N GLN A 101 -16.21 -10.32 -13.63
CA GLN A 101 -14.83 -10.78 -13.40
C GLN A 101 -13.81 -9.93 -14.16
N GLN A 102 -14.09 -9.56 -15.41
CA GLN A 102 -13.21 -8.68 -16.19
C GLN A 102 -13.11 -7.29 -15.57
N ARG A 103 -14.24 -6.73 -15.10
CA ARG A 103 -14.27 -5.45 -14.38
C ARG A 103 -13.44 -5.52 -13.09
N ALA A 104 -13.62 -6.56 -12.28
CA ALA A 104 -12.85 -6.78 -11.06
C ALA A 104 -11.33 -6.86 -11.34
N LYS A 105 -10.93 -7.58 -12.39
CA LYS A 105 -9.52 -7.65 -12.82
C LYS A 105 -8.96 -6.29 -13.25
N ARG A 106 -9.74 -5.50 -13.98
CA ARG A 106 -9.37 -4.14 -14.39
C ARG A 106 -9.20 -3.22 -13.17
N ARG A 107 -10.13 -3.25 -12.22
CA ARG A 107 -10.06 -2.49 -10.96
C ARG A 107 -8.83 -2.90 -10.14
N ALA A 108 -8.59 -4.19 -9.96
CA ALA A 108 -7.41 -4.70 -9.26
C ALA A 108 -6.11 -4.23 -9.92
N ARG A 109 -6.02 -4.28 -11.26
CA ARG A 109 -4.86 -3.76 -11.99
C ARG A 109 -4.68 -2.26 -11.76
N LYS A 110 -5.73 -1.45 -11.92
CA LYS A 110 -5.72 0.00 -11.66
C LYS A 110 -5.25 0.29 -10.22
N ALA A 111 -5.77 -0.44 -9.24
CA ALA A 111 -5.38 -0.34 -7.85
C ALA A 111 -3.90 -0.66 -7.60
N THR A 112 -3.35 -1.70 -8.25
CA THR A 112 -1.92 -2.05 -8.11
C THR A 112 -1.00 -0.99 -8.70
N ILE A 113 -1.42 -0.29 -9.76
CA ILE A 113 -0.68 0.81 -10.37
C ILE A 113 -0.75 2.04 -9.45
N LYS A 114 -1.97 2.45 -9.06
CA LYS A 114 -2.19 3.56 -8.11
C LYS A 114 -1.38 3.38 -6.81
N ASN A 115 -1.28 2.15 -6.29
CA ASN A 115 -0.45 1.81 -5.11
C ASN A 115 1.07 2.01 -5.27
N ARG A 116 1.57 2.12 -6.50
CA ARG A 116 2.99 2.34 -6.80
C ARG A 116 3.33 3.81 -6.98
N ASP A 117 2.32 4.64 -7.25
CA ASP A 117 2.52 6.01 -7.71
C ASP A 117 1.88 7.05 -6.75
N ILE A 118 0.74 6.74 -6.11
CA ILE A 118 -0.01 7.68 -5.27
C ILE A 118 0.64 7.97 -3.90
N PRO A 119 0.83 7.01 -2.96
CA PRO A 119 1.38 7.35 -1.64
C PRO A 119 2.85 7.73 -1.74
N PRO A 120 3.36 8.79 -1.10
CA PRO A 120 4.77 9.17 -1.22
C PRO A 120 5.73 8.07 -0.74
N LEU A 121 6.95 8.07 -1.27
CA LEU A 121 8.05 7.24 -0.75
C LEU A 121 8.69 7.95 0.45
N ARG A 122 8.83 7.23 1.56
CA ARG A 122 9.43 7.70 2.82
C ARG A 122 10.71 6.94 3.12
N LYS A 123 11.75 7.20 2.31
CA LYS A 123 13.01 6.44 2.35
C LYS A 123 13.68 6.51 3.73
N ASN A 124 13.56 7.66 4.41
CA ASN A 124 14.15 7.88 5.72
C ASN A 124 13.67 6.87 6.78
N VAL A 125 12.42 6.39 6.68
CA VAL A 125 11.87 5.40 7.61
C VAL A 125 12.69 4.12 7.67
N VAL A 126 13.28 3.69 6.55
CA VAL A 126 14.14 2.49 6.54
C VAL A 126 15.41 2.72 7.35
N HIS A 127 16.01 3.91 7.24
CA HIS A 127 17.19 4.28 8.01
C HIS A 127 16.84 4.35 9.50
N MET A 128 15.77 5.07 9.87
CA MET A 128 15.29 5.14 11.26
C MET A 128 15.07 3.76 11.89
N LEU A 129 14.52 2.80 11.14
CA LEU A 129 14.32 1.42 11.61
C LEU A 129 15.64 0.65 11.74
N ALA A 130 16.58 0.84 10.81
CA ALA A 130 17.91 0.29 10.97
C ALA A 130 18.56 0.81 12.27
N GLN A 131 18.36 2.09 12.61
CA GLN A 131 18.88 2.73 13.84
C GLN A 131 18.33 2.09 15.10
N GLU A 132 17.02 1.90 15.15
CA GLU A 132 16.34 1.33 16.31
C GLU A 132 16.64 -0.18 16.48
N PHE A 133 16.83 -0.92 15.39
CA PHE A 133 17.00 -2.38 15.39
C PHE A 133 18.31 -2.82 14.73
N PRO A 134 19.48 -2.54 15.34
CA PRO A 134 20.80 -2.81 14.73
C PRO A 134 21.09 -4.30 14.49
N HIS A 135 20.34 -5.20 15.14
CA HIS A 135 20.43 -6.65 14.97
C HIS A 135 19.58 -7.20 13.82
N ILE A 136 18.84 -6.33 13.11
CA ILE A 136 17.93 -6.71 12.02
C ILE A 136 18.46 -6.13 10.70
N GLU A 137 18.58 -6.99 9.69
CA GLU A 137 18.99 -6.56 8.35
C GLU A 137 17.83 -5.89 7.61
N PHE A 138 17.92 -4.59 7.33
CA PHE A 138 16.92 -3.88 6.54
C PHE A 138 17.35 -3.74 5.09
N ILE A 139 16.44 -4.10 4.17
CA ILE A 139 16.59 -3.91 2.73
C ILE A 139 15.53 -2.93 2.26
N ALA A 140 15.94 -1.77 1.77
CA ALA A 140 15.04 -0.76 1.26
C ALA A 140 14.44 -1.18 -0.09
N ASN A 141 13.16 -0.89 -0.29
CA ASN A 141 12.46 -1.16 -1.53
C ASN A 141 11.59 0.04 -1.91
N GLY A 142 11.55 0.35 -3.21
CA GLY A 142 10.62 1.30 -3.81
C GLY A 142 11.33 2.51 -4.40
N GLY A 143 11.03 2.80 -5.67
CA GLY A 143 11.50 4.01 -6.34
C GLY A 143 13.00 4.10 -6.63
N ILE A 144 13.75 3.00 -6.52
CA ILE A 144 15.17 2.94 -6.88
C ILE A 144 15.27 2.67 -8.39
N GLN A 145 15.91 3.58 -9.13
CA GLN A 145 15.98 3.55 -10.59
C GLN A 145 17.40 3.43 -11.14
N THR A 146 18.41 3.82 -10.38
CA THR A 146 19.81 3.89 -10.83
C THR A 146 20.74 3.23 -9.81
N LEU A 147 21.94 2.84 -10.25
CA LEU A 147 22.98 2.36 -9.34
C LEU A 147 23.44 3.43 -8.35
N SER A 148 23.45 4.72 -8.75
CA SER A 148 23.69 5.83 -7.82
C SER A 148 22.68 5.81 -6.66
N ALA A 149 21.39 5.67 -6.97
CA ALA A 149 20.35 5.62 -5.94
C ALA A 149 20.46 4.37 -5.04
N VAL A 150 21.00 3.25 -5.54
CA VAL A 150 21.34 2.09 -4.70
C VAL A 150 22.46 2.47 -3.73
N LYS A 151 23.51 3.10 -4.25
CA LYS A 151 24.65 3.56 -3.45
C LYS A 151 24.21 4.55 -2.38
N GLU A 152 23.40 5.56 -2.73
CA GLU A 152 22.84 6.52 -1.77
C GLU A 152 22.10 5.81 -0.63
N VAL A 153 21.26 4.83 -0.94
CA VAL A 153 20.51 4.09 0.10
C VAL A 153 21.41 3.25 1.02
N VAL A 154 22.50 2.69 0.49
CA VAL A 154 23.41 1.81 1.25
C VAL A 154 24.49 2.59 1.99
N ASP A 155 25.01 3.65 1.36
CA ASP A 155 26.17 4.42 1.80
C ASP A 155 25.78 5.73 2.52
N GLU A 156 24.68 6.38 2.16
CA GLU A 156 24.25 7.66 2.75
C GLU A 156 23.23 7.42 3.87
N GLY A 157 23.72 7.40 5.11
CA GLY A 157 22.90 7.69 6.28
C GLY A 157 22.80 9.20 6.50
N LEU A 158 21.63 9.71 6.92
CA LEU A 158 21.55 11.07 7.45
C LEU A 158 22.58 11.22 8.58
N ASN A 159 23.55 12.13 8.41
CA ASN A 159 24.49 12.59 9.43
C ASN A 159 25.56 11.60 9.93
N GLY A 160 26.07 10.70 9.08
CA GLY A 160 27.39 10.07 9.28
C GLY A 160 27.57 9.22 10.54
N SER A 161 26.50 8.87 11.24
CA SER A 161 26.50 8.03 12.43
C SER A 161 25.52 6.88 12.20
N GLU A 162 26.08 5.69 11.98
CA GLU A 162 25.40 4.45 11.60
C GLU A 162 24.19 4.11 12.49
N PRO A 163 23.14 3.45 11.96
CA PRO A 163 23.21 2.34 11.00
C PRO A 163 22.46 2.45 9.66
N LYS A 164 22.85 1.50 8.79
CA LYS A 164 22.68 1.45 7.34
C LYS A 164 21.51 0.55 6.96
N ALA A 165 20.80 0.90 5.88
CA ALA A 165 20.10 -0.15 5.15
C ALA A 165 21.17 -1.08 4.57
N ILE A 166 21.12 -2.37 4.88
CA ILE A 166 22.14 -3.35 4.47
C ILE A 166 22.05 -3.63 2.96
N GLY A 167 20.94 -3.27 2.32
CA GLY A 167 20.82 -3.36 0.88
C GLY A 167 19.61 -2.63 0.32
N ALA A 168 19.49 -2.68 -1.01
CA ALA A 168 18.40 -2.08 -1.75
C ALA A 168 17.84 -3.09 -2.77
N MET A 169 16.51 -3.16 -2.89
CA MET A 169 15.82 -4.01 -3.86
C MET A 169 15.36 -3.18 -5.07
N VAL A 170 15.96 -3.47 -6.23
CA VAL A 170 15.58 -2.89 -7.52
C VAL A 170 14.56 -3.80 -8.21
N GLY A 171 13.40 -3.24 -8.56
CA GLY A 171 12.29 -3.98 -9.18
C GLY A 171 12.09 -3.58 -10.64
N ARG A 172 11.13 -2.68 -10.89
CA ARG A 172 10.72 -2.24 -12.24
C ARG A 172 11.90 -1.76 -13.10
N ALA A 173 12.86 -1.04 -12.52
CA ALA A 173 13.99 -0.52 -13.27
C ALA A 173 14.82 -1.66 -13.90
N ALA A 174 15.11 -2.73 -13.16
CA ALA A 174 15.82 -3.90 -13.69
C ALA A 174 15.03 -4.67 -14.76
N ILE A 175 13.69 -4.66 -14.71
CA ILE A 175 12.85 -5.31 -15.72
C ILE A 175 12.76 -4.46 -16.99
N ASN A 176 12.61 -3.15 -16.83
CA ASN A 176 12.40 -2.22 -17.95
C ASN A 176 13.72 -1.81 -18.62
N HIS A 177 14.82 -1.84 -17.87
CA HIS A 177 16.17 -1.42 -18.27
C HIS A 177 17.22 -2.35 -17.63
N PRO A 178 17.31 -3.62 -18.07
CA PRO A 178 18.32 -4.58 -17.59
C PRO A 178 19.73 -4.16 -18.00
#